data_AF-A0A1F5DGT8-F1
#
_entry.id   AF-A0A1F5DGT8-F1
#
_cell.length_a   1.000
_cell.length_b   1.000
_cell.length_c   1.000
_cell.angle_alpha   90.00
_cell.angle_beta   90.00
_cell.angle_gamma   90.00
#
_symmetry.space_group_name_H-M   'P 1'
#
loop_
_entity.id
_entity.type
_entity.pdbx_description
1 polymer ?
#
loop_
_entity_poly.entity_id
_entity_poly.type
_entity_poly.pdbx_seq_one_letter_code
_entity_poly.pdbx_strand_id
1 'polypeptide(L)'
;MNIPWILVSIAVGIAALAILAVLVLRRKGWNREVDYRSYFNMGIVWLPLGIIFYAIFKNLVGALFFIIGLVYLAIGLRNKDKWGKPQKISPVYQKALMIAVILGVILLVLGIIVFEIMN
;
A
#
# COMPACT_ATOMS: atom_id res chain seq x y z
N MET A 1 15.23 -14.58 16.69
CA MET A 1 13.88 -14.02 16.85
C MET A 1 12.87 -15.10 16.51
N ASN A 2 12.07 -15.56 17.47
CA ASN A 2 10.96 -16.47 17.19
C ASN A 2 9.89 -15.67 16.45
N ILE A 3 9.76 -15.88 15.14
CA ILE A 3 8.66 -15.31 14.37
C ILE A 3 7.37 -15.93 14.93
N PRO A 4 6.41 -15.13 15.43
CA PRO A 4 5.16 -15.69 15.93
C PRO A 4 4.45 -16.38 14.77
N TRP A 5 4.35 -17.72 14.84
CA TRP A 5 3.71 -18.53 13.78
C TRP A 5 2.28 -18.09 13.47
N ILE A 6 1.61 -17.47 14.45
CA ILE A 6 0.29 -16.88 14.29
C ILE A 6 0.27 -15.73 13.27
N LEU A 7 1.33 -14.92 13.19
CA LEU A 7 1.43 -13.84 12.20
C LEU A 7 1.66 -14.40 10.80
N VAL A 8 2.44 -15.49 10.69
CA VAL A 8 2.69 -16.17 9.42
C VAL A 8 1.41 -16.78 8.88
N SER A 9 0.63 -17.48 9.71
CA SER A 9 -0.64 -18.08 9.29
C SER A 9 -1.70 -17.04 8.93
N ILE A 10 -1.76 -15.90 9.64
CA ILE A 10 -2.61 -14.76 9.25
C ILE A 10 -2.20 -14.22 7.87
N ALA A 11 -0.91 -13.97 7.65
CA ALA A 11 -0.42 -13.45 6.38
C ALA A 11 -0.72 -14.40 5.20
N VAL A 12 -0.49 -15.71 5.38
CA VAL A 12 -0.81 -16.74 4.38
C VAL A 12 -2.31 -16.82 4.13
N GLY A 13 -3.13 -16.73 5.18
CA GLY A 13 -4.59 -16.72 5.07
C GLY A 13 -5.11 -15.53 4.26
N ILE A 14 -4.60 -14.32 4.53
CA ILE A 14 -4.95 -13.11 3.76
C ILE A 14 -4.55 -13.27 2.29
N ALA A 15 -3.34 -13.77 2.01
CA ALA A 15 -2.88 -14.01 0.64
C ALA A 15 -3.78 -15.01 -0.11
N ALA A 16 -4.13 -16.13 0.53
CA ALA A 16 -5.02 -17.15 -0.04
C ALA A 16 -6.41 -16.58 -0.34
N LEU A 17 -7.00 -15.81 0.59
CA LEU A 17 -8.29 -15.16 0.39
C LEU A 17 -8.24 -14.14 -0.74
N ALA A 18 -7.17 -13.35 -0.85
CA ALA A 18 -6.99 -12.41 -1.94
C ALA A 18 -6.92 -13.12 -3.31
N ILE A 19 -6.18 -14.23 -3.40
CA ILE A 19 -6.10 -15.05 -4.62
C ILE A 19 -7.49 -15.62 -4.97
N LEU A 20 -8.18 -16.22 -4.00
CA LEU A 20 -9.52 -16.76 -4.21
C LEU A 20 -10.52 -15.69 -4.66
N ALA A 21 -10.50 -14.50 -4.04
CA ALA A 21 -11.33 -13.38 -4.44
C ALA A 21 -11.08 -12.98 -5.90
N VAL A 22 -9.80 -12.84 -6.30
CA VAL A 22 -9.43 -12.52 -7.69
C VAL A 22 -9.90 -13.60 -8.66
N LEU A 23 -9.72 -14.88 -8.32
CA LEU A 23 -10.17 -16.00 -9.16
C LEU A 23 -11.69 -16.03 -9.34
N VAL A 24 -12.44 -15.84 -8.26
CA VAL A 24 -13.91 -15.78 -8.29
C VAL A 24 -14.39 -14.59 -9.13
N LEU A 25 -13.79 -13.41 -8.95
CA LEU A 25 -14.16 -12.23 -9.72
C LEU A 25 -13.84 -12.40 -11.20
N ARG A 26 -12.69 -13.00 -11.54
CA ARG A 26 -12.34 -13.33 -12.93
C ARG A 26 -13.35 -14.30 -13.56
N ARG A 27 -13.79 -15.34 -12.82
CA ARG A 27 -14.82 -16.26 -13.30
C ARG A 27 -16.17 -15.58 -13.55
N LYS A 28 -16.48 -14.50 -12.83
CA LYS A 28 -17.68 -13.67 -13.05
C LYS A 28 -17.54 -12.68 -14.22
N GLY A 29 -16.52 -12.81 -15.06
CA GLY A 29 -16.30 -11.93 -16.21
C GLY A 29 -15.81 -10.54 -15.82
N TRP A 30 -15.30 -10.35 -14.60
CA TRP A 30 -14.70 -9.08 -14.20
C TRP A 30 -13.40 -8.84 -14.97
N ASN A 31 -13.51 -8.07 -16.06
CA ASN A 31 -12.38 -7.64 -16.87
C ASN A 31 -12.12 -6.15 -16.59
N ARG A 32 -11.43 -5.87 -15.48
CA ARG A 32 -11.01 -4.50 -15.16
C ARG A 32 -9.71 -4.21 -15.88
N GLU A 33 -9.71 -3.16 -16.70
CA GLU A 33 -8.48 -2.66 -17.30
C GLU A 33 -7.46 -2.33 -16.22
N VAL A 34 -6.20 -2.69 -16.50
CA VAL A 34 -5.09 -2.46 -15.59
C VAL A 34 -4.82 -0.95 -15.53
N ASP A 35 -5.03 -0.35 -14.36
CA ASP A 35 -4.75 1.08 -14.16
C ASP A 35 -3.25 1.30 -13.88
N TYR A 36 -2.46 1.43 -14.95
CA TYR A 36 -1.02 1.70 -14.88
C TYR A 36 -0.68 3.01 -14.15
N ARG A 37 -1.60 3.97 -14.12
CA ARG A 37 -1.42 5.21 -13.35
C ARG A 37 -1.46 4.95 -11.84
N SER A 38 -2.33 4.05 -11.40
CA SER A 38 -2.35 3.60 -10.00
C SER A 38 -1.05 2.90 -9.60
N TYR A 39 -0.44 2.10 -10.49
CA TYR A 39 0.89 1.52 -10.24
C TYR A 39 1.97 2.60 -10.07
N PHE A 40 1.96 3.63 -10.92
CA PHE A 40 2.88 4.77 -10.78
C PHE A 40 2.70 5.49 -9.43
N ASN A 41 1.45 5.80 -9.06
CA ASN A 41 1.14 6.44 -7.78
C ASN A 41 1.57 5.59 -6.59
N MET A 42 1.36 4.27 -6.64
CA MET A 42 1.87 3.34 -5.64
C MET A 42 3.39 3.44 -5.55
N GLY A 43 4.10 3.46 -6.68
CA GLY A 43 5.56 3.65 -6.69
C GLY A 43 5.99 4.93 -5.97
N ILE A 44 5.34 6.07 -6.26
CA ILE A 44 5.61 7.36 -5.60
C ILE A 44 5.35 7.31 -4.09
N VAL A 45 4.38 6.52 -3.62
CA VAL A 45 4.07 6.40 -2.19
C VAL A 45 5.04 5.47 -1.49
N TRP A 46 5.25 4.26 -2.03
CA TRP A 46 6.03 3.21 -1.37
C TRP A 46 7.53 3.51 -1.35
N LEU A 47 8.07 4.19 -2.37
CA LEU A 47 9.49 4.46 -2.50
C LEU A 47 10.02 5.38 -1.37
N PRO A 48 9.46 6.58 -1.11
CA PRO A 48 9.86 7.40 0.03
C PRO A 48 9.51 6.75 1.37
N LEU A 49 8.38 6.04 1.46
CA LEU A 49 8.01 5.30 2.67
C LEU A 49 9.10 4.26 3.03
N GLY A 50 9.58 3.50 2.05
CA GLY A 50 10.65 2.52 2.23
C GLY A 50 11.96 3.15 2.67
N ILE A 51 12.33 4.31 2.09
CA ILE A 51 13.51 5.07 2.52
C ILE A 51 13.39 5.48 3.98
N ILE A 52 12.25 6.07 4.37
CA ILE A 52 12.01 6.54 5.74
C ILE A 52 12.05 5.35 6.71
N PHE A 53 11.37 4.26 6.40
CA PHE A 53 11.34 3.07 7.26
C PHE A 53 12.73 2.44 7.40
N TYR A 54 13.49 2.36 6.31
CA TYR A 54 14.85 1.84 6.36
C TYR A 54 15.77 2.75 7.19
N ALA A 55 15.65 4.07 7.04
CA ALA A 55 16.46 5.02 7.79
C ALA A 55 16.15 5.03 9.30
N ILE A 56 14.87 4.99 9.68
CA ILE A 56 14.43 5.04 11.08
C ILE A 56 14.64 3.69 11.78
N PHE A 57 14.12 2.61 11.20
CA PHE A 57 14.07 1.31 11.87
C PHE A 57 15.26 0.40 11.53
N LYS A 58 16.09 0.78 10.54
CA LYS A 58 17.25 0.00 10.05
C LYS A 58 16.93 -1.47 9.79
N ASN A 59 15.70 -1.74 9.32
CA ASN A 59 15.17 -3.09 9.18
C ASN A 59 15.02 -3.50 7.71
N LEU A 60 14.98 -4.81 7.49
CA LEU A 60 14.81 -5.40 6.16
C LEU A 60 13.46 -4.98 5.53
N VAL A 61 12.45 -4.70 6.36
CA VAL A 61 11.11 -4.31 5.92
C VAL A 61 11.14 -2.98 5.14
N GLY A 62 11.91 -1.99 5.60
CA GLY A 62 12.09 -0.73 4.88
C GLY A 62 12.71 -0.93 3.50
N ALA A 63 13.74 -1.78 3.41
CA ALA A 63 14.35 -2.14 2.13
C ALA A 63 13.38 -2.84 1.17
N LEU A 64 12.51 -3.72 1.68
CA LEU A 64 11.47 -4.38 0.88
C LEU A 64 10.46 -3.37 0.33
N PHE A 65 10.00 -2.41 1.14
CA PHE A 65 9.10 -1.36 0.66
C PHE A 65 9.73 -0.49 -0.41
N PHE A 66 11.02 -0.16 -0.26
CA PHE A 66 11.76 0.58 -1.29
C PHE A 66 11.82 -0.19 -2.60
N ILE A 67 12.16 -1.48 -2.57
CA ILE A 67 12.22 -2.34 -3.76
C ILE A 67 10.84 -2.44 -4.43
N ILE A 68 9.79 -2.70 -3.67
CA ILE A 68 8.42 -2.77 -4.20
C ILE A 68 7.99 -1.42 -4.80
N GLY A 69 8.35 -0.31 -4.14
CA GLY A 69 8.10 1.04 -4.66
C GLY A 69 8.80 1.27 -6.00
N LEU A 70 10.06 0.87 -6.14
CA LEU A 70 10.78 0.92 -7.42
C LEU A 70 10.11 0.08 -8.50
N VAL A 71 9.71 -1.15 -8.18
CA VAL A 71 9.02 -2.04 -9.13
C VAL A 71 7.73 -1.41 -9.63
N TYR A 72 6.91 -0.88 -8.72
CA TYR A 72 5.66 -0.21 -9.09
C TYR A 72 5.87 1.07 -9.90
N LEU A 73 6.87 1.87 -9.52
CA LEU A 73 7.25 3.06 -10.26
C LEU A 73 7.67 2.70 -11.70
N ALA A 74 8.50 1.67 -11.85
CA ALA A 74 8.99 1.20 -13.14
C ALA A 74 7.85 0.66 -14.02
N ILE A 75 6.93 -0.15 -13.47
CA ILE A 75 5.75 -0.66 -14.19
C ILE A 75 4.86 0.50 -14.65
N GLY A 76 4.61 1.47 -13.77
CA GLY A 76 3.79 2.64 -14.06
C GLY A 76 4.39 3.53 -15.14
N LEU A 77 5.69 3.84 -15.05
CA LEU A 77 6.41 4.66 -16.03
C LEU A 77 6.53 3.96 -17.39
N ARG A 78 6.80 2.65 -17.41
CA ARG A 78 6.94 1.88 -18.66
C ARG A 78 5.64 1.83 -19.46
N ASN A 79 4.49 1.84 -18.79
CA ASN A 79 3.17 1.80 -19.41
C ASN A 79 2.46 3.17 -19.36
N LYS A 80 3.23 4.27 -19.42
CA LYS A 80 2.68 5.64 -19.36
C LYS A 80 1.70 5.97 -20.48
N ASP A 81 1.86 5.31 -21.61
CA ASP A 81 0.98 5.36 -22.78
C ASP A 81 -0.42 4.80 -22.48
N LYS A 82 -0.52 3.88 -21.53
CA LYS A 82 -1.78 3.24 -21.10
C LYS A 82 -2.39 3.89 -19.86
N TRP A 83 -1.91 5.07 -19.48
CA TRP A 83 -2.50 5.79 -18.36
C TRP A 83 -3.93 6.20 -18.71
N GLY A 84 -4.88 5.64 -17.97
CA GLY A 84 -6.28 6.01 -18.09
C GLY A 84 -6.52 7.46 -17.69
N LYS A 85 -7.69 7.98 -18.08
CA LYS A 85 -8.14 9.30 -17.62
C LYS A 85 -8.26 9.29 -16.09
N PRO A 86 -7.93 10.40 -15.40
CA PRO A 86 -8.10 10.49 -13.96
C PRO A 86 -9.53 10.12 -13.59
N GLN A 87 -9.72 9.16 -12.68
CA GLN A 87 -11.05 8.85 -12.19
C GLN A 87 -11.60 10.09 -11.46
N LYS A 88 -12.77 10.57 -11.90
CA LYS A 88 -13.49 11.64 -11.21
C LYS A 88 -14.07 11.07 -9.93
N ILE A 89 -13.39 11.28 -8.81
CA ILE A 89 -13.89 10.91 -7.49
C ILE A 89 -14.96 11.93 -7.11
N SER A 90 -16.10 11.47 -6.57
CA SER A 90 -17.11 12.38 -6.04
C SER A 90 -16.51 13.22 -4.90
N PRO A 91 -16.78 14.54 -4.86
CA PRO A 91 -16.17 15.45 -3.89
C PRO A 91 -16.47 15.06 -2.43
N VAL A 92 -17.57 14.34 -2.19
CA VAL A 92 -17.93 13.80 -0.86
C VAL A 92 -16.93 12.72 -0.43
N TYR A 93 -16.66 11.76 -1.32
CA TYR A 93 -15.70 10.67 -1.05
C TYR A 93 -14.27 11.20 -0.93
N GLN A 94 -13.91 12.19 -1.74
CA GLN A 94 -12.58 12.82 -1.66
C GLN A 94 -12.37 13.51 -0.30
N LYS A 95 -13.38 14.25 0.20
CA LYS A 95 -13.34 14.88 1.52
C LYS A 95 -13.27 13.83 2.64
N ALA A 96 -14.10 12.79 2.57
CA ALA A 96 -14.10 11.72 3.56
C ALA A 96 -12.75 10.98 3.62
N LEU A 97 -12.17 10.66 2.46
CA LEU A 97 -10.85 10.03 2.37
C LEU A 97 -9.75 10.94 2.93
N MET A 98 -9.78 12.24 2.60
CA MET A 98 -8.82 13.21 3.13
C MET A 98 -8.90 13.32 4.66
N ILE A 99 -10.12 13.39 5.21
CA ILE A 99 -10.34 13.40 6.67
C ILE A 99 -9.82 12.11 7.31
N ALA A 100 -10.10 10.95 6.71
CA ALA A 100 -9.63 9.66 7.20
C ALA A 100 -8.09 9.57 7.20
N VAL A 101 -7.43 10.08 6.16
CA VAL A 101 -5.96 10.15 6.09
C VAL A 101 -5.41 11.07 7.17
N ILE A 102 -5.99 12.26 7.36
CA ILE A 102 -5.56 13.20 8.40
C ILE A 102 -5.71 12.59 9.80
N LEU A 103 -6.88 12.00 10.10
CA LEU A 103 -7.11 11.28 11.35
C LEU A 103 -6.12 10.13 11.55
N GLY A 104 -5.86 9.35 10.50
CA GLY A 104 -4.89 8.27 10.53
C GLY A 104 -3.49 8.77 10.87
N VAL A 105 -3.03 9.86 10.25
CA VAL A 105 -1.72 10.48 10.54
C VAL A 105 -1.66 11.00 11.97
N ILE A 106 -2.71 11.67 12.46
CA ILE A 106 -2.78 12.17 13.85
C ILE A 106 -2.66 11.00 14.84
N LEU A 107 -3.43 9.93 14.63
CA LEU A 107 -3.37 8.74 15.49
C LEU A 107 -2.00 8.08 15.47
N LEU A 108 -1.34 8.04 14.32
CA LEU A 108 0.01 7.50 14.17
C LEU A 108 1.03 8.32 14.96
N VAL A 109 0.97 9.65 14.86
CA VAL A 109 1.83 10.56 15.62
C VAL A 109 1.59 10.43 17.13
N LEU A 110 0.32 10.42 17.56
CA LEU A 110 -0.03 10.20 18.97
C LEU A 110 0.48 8.85 19.47
N GLY A 111 0.35 7.79 18.68
CA GLY A 111 0.87 6.47 19.01
C GLY A 111 2.39 6.46 19.21
N ILE A 112 3.13 7.16 18.34
CA ILE A 112 4.59 7.32 18.48
C ILE A 112 4.93 8.09 19.76
N ILE A 113 4.26 9.20 20.03
CA ILE A 113 4.49 10.01 21.25
C ILE A 113 4.24 9.19 22.51
N VAL A 114 3.12 8.46 22.57
CA VAL A 114 2.79 7.61 23.72
C VAL A 114 3.81 6.49 23.89
N PHE A 115 4.25 5.85 22.80
CA PHE A 115 5.27 4.82 22.84
C PHE A 115 6.60 5.33 23.41
N GLU A 116 7.06 6.52 22.99
CA GLU A 116 8.28 7.15 23.51
C GLU A 116 8.15 7.58 24.98
N ILE A 117 6.97 7.97 25.46
CA ILE A 117 6.75 8.31 26.88
C ILE A 117 6.75 7.05 27.77
N MET A 118 6.28 5.92 27.24
CA MET A 118 6.12 4.67 27.98
C MET A 118 7.39 3.80 28.03
N ASN A 119 8.40 4.11 27.23
CA ASN A 119 9.64 3.35 27.09
C ASN A 119 10.81 4.09 27.77
#